data_AF-A0A5C8I7X7-F1
#
_entry.id   AF-A0A5C8I7X7-F1
#
_cell.length_a   1.000
_cell.length_b   1.000
_cell.length_c   1.000
_cell.angle_alpha   90.00
_cell.angle_beta   90.00
_cell.angle_gamma   90.00
#
_symmetry.space_group_name_H-M   'P 1'
#
loop_
_entity.id
_entity.type
_entity.pdbx_description
1 polymer ?
#
loop_
_entity_poly.entity_id
_entity_poly.type
_entity_poly.pdbx_seq_one_letter_code
_entity_poly.pdbx_strand_id
1 'polypeptide(L)'
;MSFRHASAREWAQEHSLAAPVRFGLLEVMAFQRHPDIYALFGADGAALAARETARRPSPVRRAGTALAVVLAIVAAAAPVVAVAAMGGDRFNFFRMDASASVPLAGVMFIVAAVAQLVLLIGWLRGGARYDGLLLGIVLVAVVFSGFAVVGMPNTAAADGFDAWAAWYPPVLACLAIAVVTAIAMLLRFRTRAPETVAAAPETMPSTVAVAQIRAKTAALPYEERIAITADRDAALAVLHERGVIESGLLERARTAQPGTLFVLDDES
;
A
#
# COMPACT_ATOMS: atom_id res chain seq x y z
N MET A 1 -3.79 6.21 -9.95
CA MET A 1 -3.83 6.71 -11.34
C MET A 1 -2.63 6.17 -12.10
N SER A 2 -2.86 5.58 -13.27
CA SER A 2 -1.82 5.04 -14.14
C SER A 2 -1.14 6.19 -14.87
N PHE A 3 0.07 6.57 -14.47
CA PHE A 3 0.93 7.51 -15.22
C PHE A 3 1.46 6.83 -16.49
N ARG A 4 0.62 6.61 -17.48
CA ARG A 4 1.08 6.03 -18.75
C ARG A 4 0.36 6.70 -19.91
N HIS A 5 0.77 7.92 -20.21
CA HIS A 5 0.70 8.37 -21.61
C HIS A 5 1.55 7.40 -22.41
N ALA A 6 1.12 7.01 -23.61
CA ALA A 6 1.85 6.08 -24.44
C ALA A 6 3.15 6.68 -25.00
N SER A 7 3.31 8.01 -24.96
CA SER A 7 4.45 8.75 -25.49
C SER A 7 4.65 10.11 -24.80
N ALA A 8 5.83 10.70 -24.94
CA ALA A 8 6.11 12.08 -24.52
C ALA A 8 5.23 13.08 -25.29
N ARG A 9 4.95 12.80 -26.57
CA ARG A 9 4.06 13.62 -27.38
C ARG A 9 2.63 13.67 -26.80
N GLU A 10 2.07 12.54 -26.42
CA GLU A 10 0.73 12.47 -25.84
C GLU A 10 0.66 13.22 -24.51
N TRP A 11 1.69 13.06 -23.66
CA TRP A 11 1.83 13.87 -22.45
C TRP A 11 1.83 15.38 -22.77
N ALA A 12 2.57 15.81 -23.79
CA ALA A 12 2.62 17.22 -24.20
C ALA A 12 1.29 17.74 -24.77
N GLN A 13 0.45 16.88 -25.35
CA GLN A 13 -0.89 17.24 -25.83
C GLN A 13 -1.87 17.45 -24.68
N GLU A 14 -1.75 16.65 -23.61
CA GLU A 14 -2.61 16.74 -22.43
C GLU A 14 -2.07 17.70 -21.36
N HIS A 15 -0.85 18.21 -21.52
CA HIS A 15 -0.24 19.15 -20.57
C HIS A 15 -1.10 20.40 -20.38
N SER A 16 -1.25 20.84 -19.14
CA SER A 16 -2.06 22.02 -18.81
C SER A 16 -1.35 23.30 -19.21
N LEU A 17 -2.06 24.22 -19.88
CA LEU A 17 -1.52 25.53 -20.26
C LEU A 17 -1.20 26.43 -19.04
N ALA A 18 -1.82 26.14 -17.89
CA ALA A 18 -1.61 26.90 -16.66
C ALA A 18 -0.44 26.38 -15.80
N ALA A 19 0.15 25.24 -16.16
CA ALA A 19 1.21 24.60 -15.38
C ALA A 19 2.58 24.81 -16.06
N PRO A 20 3.64 25.16 -15.31
CA PRO A 20 4.99 25.24 -15.87
C PRO A 20 5.41 23.87 -16.41
N VAL A 21 6.18 23.88 -17.50
CA VAL A 21 6.74 22.66 -18.09
C VAL A 21 7.91 22.20 -17.25
N ARG A 22 7.91 20.91 -16.90
CA ARG A 22 9.04 20.26 -16.22
C ARG A 22 9.72 19.37 -17.25
N PHE A 23 10.86 19.80 -17.75
CA PHE A 23 11.58 19.16 -18.83
C PHE A 23 12.12 17.78 -18.45
N GLY A 24 12.52 17.58 -17.18
CA GLY A 24 12.86 16.27 -16.64
C GLY A 24 11.70 15.28 -16.74
N LEU A 25 10.46 15.72 -16.51
CA LEU A 25 9.27 14.88 -16.64
C LEU A 25 8.98 14.50 -18.10
N LEU A 26 9.16 15.43 -19.04
CA LEU A 26 9.05 15.15 -20.47
C LEU A 26 10.05 14.06 -20.90
N GLU A 27 11.30 14.12 -20.44
CA GLU A 27 12.28 13.09 -20.74
C GLU A 27 11.98 11.75 -20.08
N VAL A 28 11.42 11.75 -18.87
CA VAL A 28 10.95 10.49 -18.25
C VAL A 28 9.90 9.81 -19.15
N MET A 29 8.99 10.58 -19.77
CA MET A 29 8.00 10.02 -20.70
C MET A 29 8.66 9.45 -21.96
N ALA A 30 9.67 10.12 -22.51
CA ALA A 30 10.41 9.64 -23.67
C ALA A 30 11.22 8.36 -23.36
N PHE A 31 11.80 8.28 -22.15
CA PHE A 31 12.59 7.14 -21.67
C PHE A 31 11.77 6.11 -20.88
N GLN A 32 10.43 6.12 -20.96
CA GLN A 32 9.55 5.28 -20.12
C GLN A 32 9.90 3.76 -20.12
N ARG A 33 10.54 3.25 -21.18
CA ARG A 33 10.99 1.85 -21.30
C ARG A 33 12.30 1.54 -20.57
N HIS A 34 13.03 2.58 -20.14
CA HIS A 34 14.37 2.51 -19.54
C HIS A 34 14.39 3.15 -18.14
N PRO A 35 13.76 2.51 -17.13
CA PRO A 35 13.69 3.02 -15.76
C PRO A 35 15.04 3.20 -15.08
N ASP A 36 16.05 2.46 -15.52
CA ASP A 36 17.41 2.58 -15.03
C ASP A 36 18.15 3.81 -15.59
N ILE A 37 17.66 4.40 -16.68
CA ILE A 37 18.19 5.64 -17.28
C ILE A 37 17.49 6.83 -16.67
N TYR A 38 16.14 6.88 -16.69
CA TYR A 38 15.42 8.04 -16.18
C TYR A 38 15.49 8.18 -14.65
N ALA A 39 15.90 7.14 -13.91
CA ALA A 39 16.24 7.27 -12.49
C ALA A 39 17.32 8.34 -12.22
N LEU A 40 18.09 8.71 -13.24
CA LEU A 40 19.14 9.73 -13.17
C LEU A 40 18.65 11.14 -13.57
N PHE A 41 17.40 11.30 -14.01
CA PHE A 41 16.84 12.57 -14.49
C PHE A 41 16.35 13.43 -13.32
N GLY A 42 17.29 13.97 -12.55
CA GLY A 42 17.01 14.82 -11.40
C GLY A 42 16.06 14.19 -10.38
N ALA A 43 15.37 15.03 -9.60
CA ALA A 43 14.47 14.56 -8.53
C ALA A 43 13.23 13.82 -9.06
N ASP A 44 12.68 14.25 -10.21
CA ASP A 44 11.44 13.70 -10.76
C ASP A 44 11.61 12.29 -11.32
N GLY A 45 12.65 12.11 -12.14
CA GLY A 45 12.95 10.81 -12.72
C GLY A 45 13.33 9.79 -11.66
N ALA A 46 14.10 10.22 -10.67
CA ALA A 46 14.46 9.39 -9.53
C ALA A 46 13.24 9.01 -8.67
N ALA A 47 12.31 9.94 -8.42
CA ALA A 47 11.07 9.67 -7.70
C ALA A 47 10.14 8.71 -8.46
N LEU A 48 10.02 8.87 -9.78
CA LEU A 48 9.21 7.98 -10.62
C LEU A 48 9.85 6.58 -10.73
N ALA A 49 11.17 6.49 -10.84
CA ALA A 49 11.89 5.22 -10.88
C ALA A 49 11.80 4.49 -9.53
N ALA A 50 11.86 5.22 -8.42
CA ALA A 50 11.65 4.69 -7.08
C ALA A 50 10.22 4.12 -6.92
N ARG A 51 9.21 4.78 -7.49
CA ARG A 51 7.82 4.26 -7.49
C ARG A 51 7.69 2.97 -8.29
N GLU A 52 8.31 2.88 -9.46
CA GLU A 52 8.22 1.68 -10.31
C GLU A 52 9.01 0.49 -9.73
N THR A 53 10.16 0.75 -9.09
CA THR A 53 10.91 -0.29 -8.36
C THR A 53 10.22 -0.70 -7.07
N ALA A 54 9.63 0.23 -6.31
CA ALA A 54 8.85 -0.08 -5.11
C ALA A 54 7.59 -0.94 -5.40
N ARG A 55 7.06 -0.89 -6.63
CA ARG A 55 5.95 -1.75 -7.09
C ARG A 55 6.32 -3.22 -7.26
N ARG A 56 7.60 -3.60 -7.20
CA ARG A 56 8.03 -5.01 -7.17
C ARG A 56 8.32 -5.43 -5.72
N PRO A 57 7.30 -5.76 -4.89
CA PRO A 57 7.55 -6.27 -3.56
C PRO A 57 8.29 -7.61 -3.66
N SER A 58 9.34 -7.77 -2.85
CA SER A 58 10.08 -9.03 -2.75
C SER A 58 9.14 -10.20 -2.42
N PRO A 59 9.43 -11.43 -2.87
CA PRO A 59 8.59 -12.60 -2.58
C PRO A 59 8.37 -12.82 -1.08
N VAL A 60 9.38 -12.50 -0.25
CA VAL A 60 9.30 -12.56 1.22
C VAL A 60 8.29 -11.55 1.75
N ARG A 61 8.30 -10.31 1.25
CA ARG A 61 7.35 -9.28 1.66
C ARG A 61 5.92 -9.64 1.21
N ARG A 62 5.75 -10.22 0.03
CA ARG A 62 4.45 -10.74 -0.44
C ARG A 62 3.92 -11.85 0.47
N ALA A 63 4.76 -12.83 0.80
CA ALA A 63 4.38 -13.91 1.71
C ALA A 63 4.00 -13.40 3.09
N GLY A 64 4.77 -12.45 3.63
CA GLY A 64 4.46 -11.78 4.90
C GLY A 64 3.13 -11.03 4.88
N THR A 65 2.85 -10.27 3.81
CA THR A 65 1.56 -9.58 3.63
C THR A 65 0.40 -10.58 3.50
N ALA A 66 0.56 -11.65 2.72
CA ALA A 66 -0.47 -12.66 2.57
C ALA A 66 -0.81 -13.34 3.91
N LEU A 67 0.21 -13.70 4.69
CA LEU A 67 0.02 -14.26 6.03
C LEU A 67 -0.69 -13.28 6.97
N ALA A 68 -0.31 -11.99 6.94
CA ALA A 68 -0.98 -10.97 7.76
C ALA A 68 -2.46 -10.82 7.37
N VAL A 69 -2.78 -10.87 6.08
CA VAL A 69 -4.17 -10.83 5.58
C VAL A 69 -4.96 -12.06 6.05
N VAL A 70 -4.39 -13.26 5.95
CA VAL A 70 -5.04 -14.48 6.44
C VAL A 70 -5.31 -14.39 7.94
N LEU A 71 -4.33 -13.94 8.73
CA LEU A 71 -4.50 -13.75 10.17
C LEU A 71 -5.57 -12.70 10.50
N ALA A 72 -5.62 -11.60 9.74
CA ALA A 72 -6.65 -10.58 9.88
C ALA A 72 -8.07 -11.14 9.62
N ILE A 73 -8.23 -11.92 8.55
CA ILE A 73 -9.49 -12.59 8.22
C ILE A 73 -9.89 -13.55 9.34
N VAL A 74 -8.96 -14.38 9.80
CA VAL A 74 -9.21 -15.36 10.89
C VAL A 74 -9.57 -14.65 12.19
N ALA A 75 -8.84 -13.59 12.56
CA ALA A 75 -9.10 -12.82 13.77
C ALA A 75 -10.50 -12.16 13.78
N ALA A 76 -10.99 -11.74 12.61
CA ALA A 76 -12.32 -11.16 12.48
C ALA A 76 -13.42 -12.22 12.37
N ALA A 77 -13.22 -13.27 11.57
CA ALA A 77 -14.25 -14.25 11.25
C ALA A 77 -14.47 -15.28 12.36
N ALA A 78 -13.42 -15.70 13.09
CA ALA A 78 -13.54 -16.75 14.10
C ALA A 78 -14.52 -16.38 15.24
N PRO A 79 -14.48 -15.16 15.83
CA PRO A 79 -15.48 -14.74 16.81
C PRO A 79 -16.92 -14.73 16.27
N VAL A 80 -17.09 -14.36 14.99
CA VAL A 80 -18.41 -14.36 14.33
C VAL A 80 -18.94 -15.77 14.20
N VAL A 81 -18.12 -16.71 13.71
CA VAL A 81 -18.47 -18.12 13.59
C VAL A 81 -18.79 -18.73 14.96
N ALA A 82 -18.01 -18.40 15.98
CA ALA A 82 -18.22 -18.86 17.36
C ALA A 82 -19.62 -18.46 17.88
N VAL A 83 -19.98 -17.20 17.74
CA VAL A 83 -21.28 -16.69 18.20
C VAL A 83 -22.43 -17.22 17.33
N ALA A 84 -22.22 -17.33 16.01
CA ALA A 84 -23.21 -17.92 15.11
C ALA A 84 -23.53 -19.38 15.47
N ALA A 85 -22.51 -20.18 15.79
CA ALA A 85 -22.69 -21.57 16.22
C ALA A 85 -23.51 -21.71 17.51
N MET A 86 -23.42 -20.74 18.42
CA MET A 86 -24.18 -20.72 19.67
C MET A 86 -25.59 -20.10 19.53
N GLY A 87 -25.86 -19.33 18.47
CA GLY A 87 -27.04 -18.48 18.34
C GLY A 87 -28.21 -19.03 17.50
N GLY A 88 -28.09 -20.23 16.94
CA GLY A 88 -28.95 -20.73 15.84
C GLY A 88 -30.47 -20.67 16.06
N ASP A 89 -30.95 -20.81 17.31
CA ASP A 89 -32.38 -20.92 17.63
C ASP A 89 -33.17 -19.62 17.37
N ARG A 90 -32.56 -18.45 17.58
CA ARG A 90 -33.26 -17.15 17.46
C ARG A 90 -33.47 -16.68 16.02
N PHE A 91 -32.92 -17.38 15.04
CA PHE A 91 -32.89 -16.97 13.65
C PHE A 91 -33.43 -18.05 12.66
N ASN A 92 -34.13 -19.08 13.14
CA ASN A 92 -34.61 -20.22 12.33
C ASN A 92 -33.50 -21.02 11.61
N PHE A 93 -32.27 -21.02 12.14
CA PHE A 93 -31.21 -21.90 11.67
C PHE A 93 -31.14 -23.16 12.56
N PHE A 94 -30.59 -24.26 12.02
CA PHE A 94 -30.35 -25.49 12.79
C PHE A 94 -29.53 -25.15 14.04
N ARG A 95 -30.14 -25.28 15.23
CA ARG A 95 -29.46 -25.05 16.51
C ARG A 95 -28.55 -26.24 16.80
N MET A 96 -27.25 -26.00 16.90
CA MET A 96 -26.32 -26.99 17.42
C MET A 96 -26.46 -27.09 18.94
N ASP A 97 -26.55 -28.31 19.46
CA ASP A 97 -26.56 -28.57 20.91
C ASP A 97 -25.35 -27.93 21.60
N ALA A 98 -25.53 -27.46 22.85
CA ALA A 98 -24.45 -26.86 23.64
C ALA A 98 -23.20 -27.75 23.75
N SER A 99 -23.38 -29.07 23.80
CA SER A 99 -22.29 -30.05 23.84
C SER A 99 -21.35 -29.99 22.63
N ALA A 100 -21.84 -29.49 21.48
CA ALA A 100 -21.05 -29.30 20.27
C ALA A 100 -20.71 -27.82 20.01
N SER A 101 -21.67 -26.90 20.22
CA SER A 101 -21.49 -25.48 19.92
C SER A 101 -20.56 -24.78 20.90
N VAL A 102 -20.59 -25.11 22.20
CA VAL A 102 -19.72 -24.49 23.21
C VAL A 102 -18.25 -24.84 23.01
N PRO A 103 -17.85 -26.12 22.81
CA PRO A 103 -16.47 -26.45 22.48
C PRO A 103 -15.99 -25.81 21.18
N LEU A 104 -16.83 -25.84 20.13
CA LEU A 104 -16.50 -25.20 18.86
C LEU A 104 -16.24 -23.71 19.02
N ALA A 105 -17.13 -23.01 19.73
CA ALA A 105 -16.96 -21.59 20.03
C ALA A 105 -15.66 -21.35 20.82
N GLY A 106 -15.39 -22.16 21.84
CA GLY A 106 -14.15 -22.10 22.61
C GLY A 106 -12.89 -22.20 21.73
N VAL A 107 -12.83 -23.19 20.83
CA VAL A 107 -11.71 -23.35 19.87
C VAL A 107 -11.59 -22.14 18.95
N MET A 108 -12.70 -21.62 18.43
CA MET A 108 -12.70 -20.43 17.58
C MET A 108 -12.18 -19.19 18.34
N PHE A 109 -12.52 -19.03 19.62
CA PHE A 109 -11.98 -17.96 20.46
C PHE A 109 -10.49 -18.15 20.78
N ILE A 110 -9.99 -19.38 20.94
CA ILE A 110 -8.55 -19.65 21.04
C ILE A 110 -7.83 -19.17 19.77
N VAL A 111 -8.34 -19.58 18.60
CA VAL A 111 -7.76 -19.20 17.30
C VAL A 111 -7.79 -17.67 17.12
N ALA A 112 -8.90 -17.02 17.47
CA ALA A 112 -9.04 -15.57 17.40
C ALA A 112 -8.04 -14.86 18.34
N ALA A 113 -7.89 -15.34 19.58
CA ALA A 113 -6.96 -14.78 20.55
C ALA A 113 -5.51 -14.88 20.06
N VAL A 114 -5.11 -16.04 19.52
CA VAL A 114 -3.76 -16.24 18.96
C VAL A 114 -3.53 -15.33 17.76
N ALA A 115 -4.48 -15.25 16.83
CA ALA A 115 -4.37 -14.39 15.65
C ALA A 115 -4.25 -12.91 16.05
N GLN A 116 -5.06 -12.45 17.00
CA GLN A 116 -4.97 -11.09 17.54
C GLN A 116 -3.64 -10.82 18.24
N LEU A 117 -3.10 -11.78 19.00
CA LEU A 117 -1.81 -11.64 19.65
C LEU A 117 -0.69 -11.47 18.62
N VAL A 118 -0.71 -12.27 17.53
CA VAL A 118 0.27 -12.14 16.45
C VAL A 118 0.17 -10.78 15.75
N LEU A 119 -1.06 -10.33 15.46
CA LEU A 119 -1.29 -9.00 14.86
C LEU A 119 -0.86 -7.88 15.81
N LEU A 120 -1.12 -7.99 17.11
CA LEU A 120 -0.69 -7.06 18.14
C LEU A 120 0.83 -6.98 18.22
N ILE A 121 1.53 -8.13 18.24
CA ILE A 121 3.00 -8.19 18.25
C ILE A 121 3.55 -7.56 16.96
N GLY A 122 2.95 -7.86 15.81
CA GLY A 122 3.31 -7.25 14.53
C GLY A 122 3.14 -5.73 14.53
N TRP A 123 2.02 -5.25 15.08
CA TRP A 123 1.74 -3.83 15.25
C TRP A 123 2.74 -3.14 16.19
N LEU A 124 3.05 -3.75 17.34
CA LEU A 124 4.07 -3.26 18.28
C LEU A 124 5.45 -3.18 17.61
N ARG A 125 5.86 -4.23 16.89
CA ARG A 125 7.13 -4.27 16.13
C ARG A 125 7.16 -3.27 14.98
N GLY A 126 6.01 -2.96 14.38
CA GLY A 126 5.85 -1.92 13.36
C GLY A 126 5.87 -0.48 13.90
N GLY A 127 6.17 -0.29 15.19
CA GLY A 127 6.23 1.01 15.85
C GLY A 127 4.92 1.47 16.47
N ALA A 128 3.91 0.59 16.54
CA ALA A 128 2.60 0.83 17.15
C ALA A 128 1.97 2.16 16.72
N ARG A 129 1.85 2.34 15.41
CA ARG A 129 1.22 3.50 14.78
C ARG A 129 -0.27 3.24 14.59
N TYR A 130 -1.10 4.28 14.56
CA TYR A 130 -2.54 4.09 14.36
C TYR A 130 -2.83 3.42 13.01
N ASP A 131 -3.61 2.34 13.02
CA ASP A 131 -4.09 1.59 11.86
C ASP A 131 -5.60 1.35 12.03
N GLY A 132 -6.41 2.03 11.21
CA GLY A 132 -7.87 1.95 11.28
C GLY A 132 -8.43 0.59 10.89
N LEU A 133 -7.77 -0.14 9.98
CA LEU A 133 -8.20 -1.47 9.57
C LEU A 133 -8.01 -2.47 10.71
N LEU A 134 -6.82 -2.45 11.32
CA LEU A 134 -6.51 -3.31 12.45
C LEU A 134 -7.42 -3.01 13.66
N LEU A 135 -7.68 -1.73 13.93
CA LEU A 135 -8.66 -1.33 14.94
C LEU A 135 -10.05 -1.90 14.62
N GLY A 136 -10.51 -1.83 13.37
CA GLY A 136 -11.79 -2.40 12.96
C GLY A 136 -11.89 -3.92 13.24
N ILE A 137 -10.83 -4.67 12.91
CA ILE A 137 -10.74 -6.12 13.21
C ILE A 137 -10.83 -6.39 14.71
N VAL A 138 -10.09 -5.62 15.51
CA VAL A 138 -10.08 -5.75 16.97
C VAL A 138 -11.46 -5.41 17.55
N LEU A 139 -12.14 -4.37 17.05
CA LEU A 139 -13.48 -4.00 17.51
C LEU A 139 -14.52 -5.08 17.20
N VAL A 140 -14.45 -5.75 16.05
CA VAL A 140 -15.28 -6.92 15.75
C VAL A 140 -15.09 -7.98 16.84
N ALA A 141 -13.84 -8.30 17.18
CA ALA A 141 -13.56 -9.27 18.23
C ALA A 141 -14.08 -8.84 19.61
N VAL A 142 -13.99 -7.55 19.98
CA VAL A 142 -14.57 -7.03 21.23
C VAL A 142 -16.07 -7.30 21.28
N VAL A 143 -16.80 -6.96 20.21
CA VAL A 143 -18.27 -7.11 20.15
C VAL A 143 -18.68 -8.57 20.28
N PHE A 144 -18.11 -9.46 19.47
CA PHE A 144 -18.49 -10.86 19.45
C PHE A 144 -18.00 -11.62 20.70
N SER A 145 -16.84 -11.28 21.25
CA SER A 145 -16.41 -11.85 22.53
C SER A 145 -17.31 -11.36 23.68
N GLY A 146 -17.76 -10.10 23.65
CA GLY A 146 -18.74 -9.57 24.60
C GLY A 146 -20.08 -10.32 24.55
N PHE A 147 -20.58 -10.61 23.34
CA PHE A 147 -21.76 -11.46 23.20
C PHE A 147 -21.52 -12.89 23.71
N ALA A 148 -20.36 -13.48 23.47
CA ALA A 148 -20.05 -14.83 23.93
C ALA A 148 -19.88 -14.92 25.46
N VAL A 149 -19.35 -13.89 26.12
CA VAL A 149 -19.24 -13.82 27.58
C VAL A 149 -20.62 -14.00 28.24
N VAL A 150 -21.65 -13.38 27.66
CA VAL A 150 -23.02 -13.50 28.18
C VAL A 150 -23.73 -14.72 27.57
N GLY A 151 -23.49 -15.02 26.30
CA GLY A 151 -24.20 -16.05 25.54
C GLY A 151 -23.83 -17.47 25.98
N MET A 152 -22.53 -17.76 26.15
CA MET A 152 -22.06 -19.12 26.42
C MET A 152 -22.63 -19.72 27.72
N PRO A 153 -22.62 -19.02 28.88
CA PRO A 153 -23.24 -19.55 30.10
C PRO A 153 -24.75 -19.75 29.97
N ASN A 154 -25.43 -18.83 29.26
CA ASN A 154 -26.88 -18.90 29.07
C ASN A 154 -27.27 -20.08 28.15
N THR A 155 -26.53 -20.30 27.06
CA THR A 155 -26.73 -21.45 26.17
C THR A 155 -26.44 -22.76 26.89
N ALA A 156 -25.35 -22.81 27.66
CA ALA A 156 -25.01 -23.99 28.44
C ALA A 156 -26.06 -24.33 29.51
N ALA A 157 -26.55 -23.32 30.24
CA ALA A 157 -27.61 -23.49 31.23
C ALA A 157 -28.94 -23.92 30.60
N ALA A 158 -29.29 -23.39 29.43
CA ALA A 158 -30.51 -23.76 28.70
C ALA A 158 -30.50 -25.25 28.27
N ASP A 159 -29.33 -25.78 27.93
CA ASP A 159 -29.16 -27.16 27.44
C ASP A 159 -28.65 -28.13 28.51
N GLY A 160 -28.47 -27.67 29.76
CA GLY A 160 -27.97 -28.49 30.86
C GLY A 160 -26.53 -29.00 30.65
N PHE A 161 -25.69 -28.24 29.95
CA PHE A 161 -24.31 -28.64 29.64
C PHE A 161 -23.32 -28.13 30.69
N ASP A 162 -22.93 -28.98 31.64
CA ASP A 162 -22.09 -28.58 32.79
C ASP A 162 -20.61 -28.31 32.46
N ALA A 163 -20.09 -28.87 31.37
CA ALA A 163 -18.66 -28.77 31.03
C ALA A 163 -18.27 -27.44 30.32
N TRP A 164 -19.17 -26.47 30.24
CA TRP A 164 -18.94 -25.18 29.58
C TRP A 164 -17.82 -24.35 30.23
N ALA A 165 -17.63 -24.50 31.54
CA ALA A 165 -16.67 -23.69 32.31
C ALA A 165 -15.23 -23.84 31.80
N ALA A 166 -14.86 -24.98 31.22
CA ALA A 166 -13.53 -25.20 30.62
C ALA A 166 -13.31 -24.38 29.33
N TRP A 167 -14.39 -24.02 28.63
CA TRP A 167 -14.36 -23.28 27.36
C TRP A 167 -14.55 -21.77 27.53
N TYR A 168 -14.85 -21.33 28.75
CA TYR A 168 -15.06 -19.92 29.08
C TYR A 168 -13.77 -19.08 29.14
N PRO A 169 -12.63 -19.57 29.68
CA PRO A 169 -11.40 -18.78 29.74
C PRO A 169 -10.89 -18.27 28.37
N PRO A 170 -10.92 -19.06 27.27
CA PRO A 170 -10.61 -18.55 25.95
C PRO A 170 -11.42 -17.33 25.50
N VAL A 171 -12.72 -17.29 25.83
CA VAL A 171 -13.60 -16.16 25.50
C VAL A 171 -13.14 -14.90 26.24
N LEU A 172 -12.87 -15.02 27.54
CA LEU A 172 -12.36 -13.92 28.35
C LEU A 172 -10.98 -13.44 27.90
N ALA A 173 -10.08 -14.36 27.55
CA ALA A 173 -8.75 -14.03 27.03
C ALA A 173 -8.86 -13.25 25.71
N CYS A 174 -9.70 -13.71 24.78
CA CYS A 174 -9.95 -13.02 23.52
C CYS A 174 -10.51 -11.62 23.76
N LEU A 175 -11.50 -11.47 24.66
CA LEU A 175 -12.06 -10.16 25.00
C LEU A 175 -11.01 -9.24 25.62
N ALA A 176 -10.22 -9.73 26.57
CA ALA A 176 -9.19 -8.94 27.24
C ALA A 176 -8.12 -8.46 26.25
N ILE A 177 -7.61 -9.34 25.38
CA ILE A 177 -6.63 -8.98 24.35
C ILE A 177 -7.22 -7.92 23.41
N ALA A 178 -8.46 -8.12 22.94
CA ALA A 178 -9.12 -7.19 22.03
C ALA A 178 -9.32 -5.81 22.67
N VAL A 179 -9.83 -5.75 23.90
CA VAL A 179 -10.07 -4.49 24.63
C VAL A 179 -8.77 -3.74 24.88
N VAL A 180 -7.74 -4.43 25.40
CA VAL A 180 -6.42 -3.80 25.65
C VAL A 180 -5.83 -3.27 24.35
N THR A 181 -5.93 -4.04 23.27
CA THR A 181 -5.42 -3.64 21.96
C THR A 181 -6.18 -2.42 21.41
N ALA A 182 -7.51 -2.41 21.49
CA ALA A 182 -8.33 -1.29 21.05
C ALA A 182 -8.00 -0.01 21.82
N ILE A 183 -7.90 -0.09 23.15
CA ILE A 183 -7.51 1.04 24.00
C ILE A 183 -6.11 1.54 23.62
N ALA A 184 -5.13 0.64 23.48
CA ALA A 184 -3.77 1.01 23.09
C ALA A 184 -3.72 1.72 21.72
N MET A 185 -4.53 1.29 20.76
CA MET A 185 -4.62 1.94 19.44
C MET A 185 -5.31 3.30 19.49
N LEU A 186 -6.39 3.43 20.25
CA LEU A 186 -7.11 4.69 20.43
C LEU A 186 -6.25 5.76 21.13
N LEU A 187 -5.47 5.35 22.15
CA LEU A 187 -4.51 6.23 22.81
C LEU A 187 -3.40 6.72 21.86
N ARG A 188 -3.11 5.95 20.81
CA ARG A 188 -2.11 6.28 19.78
C ARG A 188 -2.69 6.91 18.52
N PHE A 189 -3.94 7.38 18.55
CA PHE A 189 -4.60 8.04 17.41
C PHE A 189 -3.81 9.25 16.87
N ARG A 190 -3.04 9.94 17.73
CA ARG A 190 -2.20 11.09 17.36
C ARG A 190 -0.92 10.71 16.61
N THR A 191 -0.43 9.48 16.73
CA THR A 191 0.73 8.97 16.00
C THR A 191 0.27 8.18 14.78
N ARG A 192 -0.38 8.88 13.84
CA ARG A 192 -0.77 8.28 12.55
C ARG A 192 0.47 7.88 11.78
N ALA A 193 0.37 6.77 11.03
CA ALA A 193 1.40 6.42 10.08
C ALA A 193 1.57 7.59 9.08
N PRO A 194 2.79 8.15 8.92
CA PRO A 194 3.02 9.04 7.80
C PRO A 194 2.71 8.24 6.54
N GLU A 195 1.91 8.84 5.65
CA GLU A 195 1.80 8.37 4.28
C GLU A 195 3.23 8.17 3.78
N THR A 196 3.52 7.00 3.20
CA THR A 196 4.88 6.62 2.83
C THR A 196 5.28 7.45 1.61
N VAL A 197 5.59 8.73 1.84
CA VAL A 197 6.27 9.57 0.88
C VAL A 197 7.67 8.98 0.82
N ALA A 198 7.94 8.26 -0.27
CA ALA A 198 9.28 7.75 -0.54
C ALA A 198 10.27 8.90 -0.31
N ALA A 199 11.26 8.68 0.55
CA ALA A 199 12.33 9.65 0.75
C ALA A 199 12.87 10.04 -0.63
N ALA A 200 12.96 11.34 -0.90
CA ALA A 200 13.56 11.83 -2.13
C ALA A 200 14.95 11.18 -2.24
N PRO A 201 15.23 10.41 -3.30
CA PRO A 201 16.53 9.78 -3.46
C PRO A 201 17.61 10.86 -3.44
N GLU A 202 18.74 10.56 -2.78
CA GLU A 202 19.90 11.45 -2.80
C GLU A 202 20.27 11.75 -4.25
N THR A 203 20.09 13.01 -4.65
CA THR A 203 20.38 13.46 -6.01
C THR A 203 21.88 13.43 -6.21
N MET A 204 22.34 12.56 -7.10
CA MET A 204 23.73 12.51 -7.55
C MET A 204 24.11 13.88 -8.17
N PRO A 205 25.36 14.36 -8.01
CA PRO A 205 25.80 15.59 -8.68
C PRO A 205 25.50 15.53 -10.18
N SER A 206 24.93 16.61 -10.73
CA SER A 206 24.42 16.68 -12.11
C SER A 206 25.47 16.27 -13.16
N THR A 207 26.74 16.59 -12.94
CA THR A 207 27.86 16.23 -13.83
C THR A 207 28.09 14.71 -13.91
N VAL A 208 27.99 14.00 -12.79
CA VAL A 208 28.14 12.54 -12.74
C VAL A 208 26.91 11.86 -13.34
N ALA A 209 25.71 12.39 -13.05
CA ALA A 209 24.46 11.91 -13.63
C ALA A 209 24.48 12.01 -15.17
N VAL A 210 24.84 13.17 -15.72
CA VAL A 210 24.93 13.40 -17.18
C VAL A 210 25.91 12.44 -17.85
N ALA A 211 27.07 12.19 -17.24
CA ALA A 211 28.06 11.24 -17.77
C ALA A 211 27.52 9.80 -17.82
N GLN A 212 26.82 9.36 -16.77
CA GLN A 212 26.21 8.04 -16.71
C GLN A 212 25.03 7.90 -17.68
N ILE A 213 24.18 8.93 -17.77
CA ILE A 213 23.08 8.97 -18.74
C ILE A 213 23.63 8.84 -20.15
N ARG A 214 24.67 9.60 -20.50
CA ARG A 214 25.33 9.50 -21.82
C ARG A 214 25.80 8.09 -22.10
N ALA A 215 26.49 7.45 -21.15
CA ALA A 215 27.00 6.10 -21.32
C ALA A 215 25.86 5.08 -21.53
N LYS A 216 24.79 5.17 -20.74
CA LYS A 216 23.64 4.27 -20.84
C LYS A 216 22.83 4.50 -22.12
N THR A 217 22.55 5.75 -22.48
CA THR A 217 21.85 6.10 -23.71
C THR A 217 22.66 5.64 -24.93
N ALA A 218 23.99 5.78 -24.92
CA ALA A 218 24.84 5.28 -26.01
C ALA A 218 24.84 3.75 -26.14
N ALA A 219 24.58 3.02 -25.05
CA ALA A 219 24.46 1.56 -25.06
C ALA A 219 23.14 1.05 -25.66
N LEU A 220 22.12 1.91 -25.79
CA LEU A 220 20.85 1.54 -26.42
C LEU A 220 21.02 1.26 -27.93
N PRO A 221 20.19 0.40 -28.54
CA PRO A 221 20.14 0.23 -30.00
C PRO A 221 19.95 1.56 -30.74
N TYR A 222 20.57 1.72 -31.90
CA TYR A 222 20.50 2.96 -32.68
C TYR A 222 19.06 3.39 -33.01
N GLU A 223 18.23 2.43 -33.45
CA GLU A 223 16.81 2.67 -33.76
C GLU A 223 16.03 3.17 -32.54
N GLU A 224 16.33 2.63 -31.36
CA GLU A 224 15.68 3.04 -30.12
C GLU A 224 16.09 4.44 -29.70
N ARG A 225 17.38 4.81 -29.85
CA ARG A 225 17.83 6.18 -29.62
C ARG A 225 17.13 7.18 -30.53
N ILE A 226 16.99 6.86 -31.82
CA ILE A 226 16.26 7.72 -32.77
C ILE A 226 14.81 7.86 -32.34
N ALA A 227 14.14 6.76 -31.99
CA ALA A 227 12.74 6.79 -31.60
C ALA A 227 12.51 7.66 -30.35
N ILE A 228 13.38 7.56 -29.35
CA ILE A 228 13.32 8.38 -28.13
C ILE A 228 13.54 9.86 -28.45
N THR A 229 14.55 10.19 -29.27
CA THR A 229 14.81 11.58 -29.68
C THR A 229 13.65 12.14 -30.49
N ALA A 230 13.09 11.38 -31.43
CA ALA A 230 11.97 11.81 -32.25
C ALA A 230 10.71 12.06 -31.40
N ASP A 231 10.42 11.21 -30.42
CA ASP A 231 9.27 11.39 -29.51
C ASP A 231 9.45 12.63 -28.61
N ARG A 232 10.66 12.81 -28.04
CA ARG A 232 11.03 14.01 -27.28
C ARG A 232 10.85 15.29 -28.11
N ASP A 233 11.38 15.31 -29.33
CA ASP A 233 11.35 16.50 -30.18
C ASP A 233 9.93 16.81 -30.70
N ALA A 234 9.11 15.78 -30.92
CA ALA A 234 7.68 15.94 -31.23
C ALA A 234 6.91 16.52 -30.04
N ALA A 235 7.20 16.08 -28.81
CA ALA A 235 6.61 16.65 -27.59
C ALA A 235 6.98 18.13 -27.43
N LEU A 236 8.24 18.49 -27.63
CA LEU A 236 8.71 19.88 -27.59
C LEU A 236 8.02 20.75 -28.66
N ALA A 237 7.83 20.24 -29.88
CA ALA A 237 7.10 20.93 -30.93
C ALA A 237 5.64 21.21 -30.52
N VAL A 238 4.95 20.22 -29.94
CA VAL A 238 3.57 20.40 -29.43
C VAL A 238 3.52 21.46 -28.34
N LEU A 239 4.45 21.47 -27.38
CA LEU A 239 4.49 22.49 -26.33
C LEU A 239 4.70 23.90 -26.91
N HIS A 240 5.52 24.03 -27.95
CA HIS A 240 5.75 25.30 -28.64
C HIS A 240 4.52 25.77 -29.41
N GLU A 241 3.92 24.90 -30.22
CA GLU A 241 2.70 25.21 -30.98
C GLU A 241 1.53 25.64 -30.08
N ARG A 242 1.48 25.08 -28.87
CA ARG A 242 0.48 25.43 -27.83
C ARG A 242 0.83 26.69 -27.04
N GLY A 243 1.95 27.34 -27.34
CA GLY A 243 2.40 28.57 -26.68
C GLY A 243 2.90 28.37 -25.24
N VAL A 244 3.21 27.13 -24.85
CA VAL A 244 3.69 26.81 -23.49
C VAL A 244 5.19 27.11 -23.35
N ILE A 245 5.95 26.97 -24.43
CA ILE A 245 7.38 27.30 -24.48
C ILE A 245 7.70 28.23 -25.64
N GLU A 246 8.62 29.17 -25.41
CA GLU A 246 9.09 30.12 -26.42
C GLU A 246 10.04 29.47 -27.43
N SER A 247 10.16 30.04 -28.63
CA SER A 247 11.03 29.51 -29.70
C SER A 247 12.49 29.40 -29.27
N GLY A 248 13.00 30.35 -28.48
CA GLY A 248 14.38 30.29 -27.97
C GLY A 248 14.62 29.14 -26.99
N LEU A 249 13.59 28.75 -26.22
CA LEU A 249 13.66 27.60 -25.33
C LEU A 249 13.53 26.28 -26.10
N LEU A 250 12.70 26.24 -27.14
CA LEU A 250 12.59 25.10 -28.05
C LEU A 250 13.93 24.76 -28.73
N GLU A 251 14.63 25.75 -29.28
CA GLU A 251 15.92 25.52 -29.95
C GLU A 251 17.00 25.03 -28.96
N ARG A 252 17.05 25.61 -27.75
CA ARG A 252 17.92 25.10 -26.68
C ARG A 252 17.59 23.67 -26.29
N ALA A 253 16.31 23.34 -26.13
CA ALA A 253 15.88 21.99 -25.79
C ALA A 253 16.18 20.96 -26.90
N ARG A 254 16.01 21.32 -28.18
CA ARG A 254 16.32 20.42 -29.30
C ARG A 254 17.81 20.10 -29.42
N THR A 255 18.65 21.10 -29.16
CA THR A 255 20.11 20.96 -29.20
C THR A 255 20.68 20.23 -27.98
N ALA A 256 19.92 20.12 -26.90
CA ALA A 256 20.30 19.36 -25.72
C ALA A 256 20.40 17.85 -26.03
N GLN A 257 21.36 17.20 -25.38
CA GLN A 257 21.55 15.76 -25.52
C GLN A 257 20.34 15.01 -24.91
N PRO A 258 19.90 13.88 -25.47
CA PRO A 258 18.81 13.10 -24.87
C PRO A 258 19.15 12.64 -23.45
N GLY A 259 18.25 12.91 -22.51
CA GLY A 259 18.40 12.62 -21.09
C GLY A 259 19.05 13.75 -20.29
N THR A 260 19.20 14.96 -20.84
CA THR A 260 19.79 16.11 -20.12
C THR A 260 18.87 17.33 -20.07
N LEU A 261 17.62 17.23 -20.51
CA LEU A 261 16.70 18.36 -20.47
C LEU A 261 16.33 18.77 -19.03
N PHE A 262 16.44 17.87 -18.05
CA PHE A 262 16.25 18.22 -16.63
C PHE A 262 17.20 19.34 -16.15
N VAL A 263 18.33 19.56 -16.82
CA VAL A 263 19.26 20.66 -16.50
C VAL A 263 18.63 22.02 -16.82
N LEU A 264 17.72 22.08 -17.81
CA LEU A 264 17.01 23.32 -18.14
C LEU A 264 15.97 23.70 -17.07
N ASP A 265 15.51 22.74 -16.26
CA ASP A 265 14.64 23.01 -15.11
C ASP A 265 15.41 23.70 -13.96
N ASP A 266 16.72 23.46 -13.87
CA ASP A 266 17.59 24.09 -12.85
C ASP A 266 18.04 25.51 -13.25
N GLU A 267 17.89 25.87 -14.54
CA GLU A 267 18.28 27.18 -15.09
C GLU A 267 17.13 28.22 -15.13
N SER A 268 15.89 27.79 -14.89
CA SER A 268 14.66 28.61 -14.94
C SER A 268 14.17 29.05 -13.57
#